data_AF-A0A9W6J2W7-F1
#
_entry.id   AF-A0A9W6J2W7-F1
#
_cell.length_a   1.000
_cell.length_b   1.000
_cell.length_c   1.000
_cell.angle_alpha   90.00
_cell.angle_beta   90.00
_cell.angle_gamma   90.00
#
_symmetry.space_group_name_H-M   'P 1'
#
loop_
_entity.id
_entity.type
_entity.pdbx_description
1 polymer ?
#
loop_
_entity_poly.entity_id
_entity_poly.type
_entity_poly.pdbx_seq_one_letter_code
_entity_poly.pdbx_strand_id
1 'polypeptide(L)'
;MAMAMGGHMRSDRQVVARAMEGFANHYAKGDPTEILKAGRPLRLSPTHSRCEAAGAVFEPVLGWEIPAWFAPGGETQDEAIAQERAAAIGAAAIFDLGSLAKFHLMGSGAREALEAMATAAIGGPGRAARTLFLGKRGGVQADVTVVSLGETDHIVLAPAARATLLGAHISREIAGRDAVISLDVSAGYGALGP
;
A
#
# COMPACT_ATOMS: atom_id res chain seq x y z
N MET A 1 -5.55 -11.94 -13.29
CA MET A 1 -6.02 -11.21 -12.10
C MET A 1 -6.10 -9.73 -12.47
N ALA A 2 -7.30 -9.18 -12.70
CA ALA A 2 -7.42 -7.77 -13.06
C ALA A 2 -7.10 -6.92 -11.82
N MET A 3 -6.01 -6.15 -11.86
CA MET A 3 -5.75 -5.11 -10.86
C MET A 3 -6.88 -4.08 -10.97
N ALA A 4 -7.70 -3.95 -9.93
CA ALA A 4 -8.71 -2.91 -9.91
C ALA A 4 -8.03 -1.55 -9.79
N MET A 5 -8.13 -0.74 -10.84
CA MET A 5 -7.51 0.58 -10.90
C MET A 5 -8.22 1.56 -9.95
N GLY A 6 -7.45 2.23 -9.10
CA GLY A 6 -7.91 3.36 -8.29
C GLY A 6 -8.25 4.58 -9.16
N GLY A 7 -9.03 5.53 -8.61
CA GLY A 7 -9.55 6.67 -9.37
C GLY A 7 -8.45 7.54 -10.02
N HIS A 8 -7.33 7.71 -9.34
CA HIS A 8 -6.15 8.46 -9.80
C HIS A 8 -5.51 7.86 -11.07
N MET A 9 -5.75 6.58 -11.38
CA MET A 9 -5.19 5.93 -12.57
C MET A 9 -6.14 5.92 -13.77
N ARG A 10 -7.34 6.51 -13.65
CA ARG A 10 -8.38 6.45 -14.69
C ARG A 10 -8.42 7.66 -15.63
N SER A 11 -7.52 8.63 -15.46
CA SER A 11 -7.47 9.77 -16.37
C SER A 11 -7.00 9.33 -17.76
N ASP A 12 -7.53 9.96 -18.81
CA ASP A 12 -7.12 9.68 -20.19
C ASP A 12 -5.61 9.81 -20.37
N ARG A 13 -5.01 10.83 -19.74
CA ARG A 13 -3.56 11.03 -19.71
C ARG A 13 -2.82 9.78 -19.23
N GLN A 14 -3.27 9.17 -18.13
CA GLN A 14 -2.62 8.00 -17.56
C GLN A 14 -2.87 6.74 -18.37
N VAL A 15 -4.12 6.54 -18.79
CA VAL A 15 -4.53 5.37 -19.57
C VAL A 15 -3.81 5.35 -20.91
N VAL A 16 -3.79 6.46 -21.64
CA VAL A 16 -3.11 6.57 -22.94
C VAL A 16 -1.61 6.33 -22.79
N ALA A 17 -0.94 6.97 -21.82
CA ALA A 17 0.50 6.79 -21.62
C ALA A 17 0.87 5.32 -21.37
N ARG A 18 0.13 4.63 -20.49
CA ARG A 18 0.37 3.22 -20.17
C ARG A 18 -0.02 2.28 -21.32
N ALA A 19 -1.11 2.57 -22.02
CA ALA A 19 -1.51 1.78 -23.20
C ALA A 19 -0.45 1.85 -24.31
N MET A 20 0.09 3.05 -24.57
CA MET A 20 1.15 3.24 -25.58
C MET A 20 2.45 2.53 -25.20
N GLU A 21 2.88 2.61 -23.94
CA GLU A 21 4.07 1.89 -23.44
C GLU A 21 3.86 0.37 -23.50
N GLY A 22 2.68 -0.12 -23.08
CA GLY A 22 2.34 -1.54 -23.19
C GLY A 22 2.30 -2.03 -24.64
N PHE A 23 1.82 -1.20 -25.57
CA PHE A 23 1.84 -1.52 -27.00
C PHE A 23 3.28 -1.55 -27.56
N ALA A 24 4.11 -0.56 -27.19
CA ALA A 24 5.50 -0.51 -27.63
C ALA A 24 6.31 -1.74 -27.16
N ASN A 25 6.00 -2.24 -25.96
CA ASN A 25 6.65 -3.40 -25.36
C ASN A 25 5.96 -4.74 -25.65
N HIS A 26 4.93 -4.78 -26.50
CA HIS A 26 4.08 -5.97 -26.69
C HIS A 26 4.86 -7.24 -27.09
N TYR A 27 5.95 -7.07 -27.86
CA TYR A 27 6.85 -8.16 -28.29
C TYR A 27 8.26 -8.05 -27.72
N ALA A 28 8.50 -7.13 -26.78
CA ALA A 28 9.79 -7.04 -26.11
C ALA A 28 10.05 -8.30 -25.29
N LYS A 29 11.32 -8.70 -25.18
CA LYS A 29 11.71 -9.74 -24.23
C LYS A 29 11.55 -9.17 -22.82
N GLY A 30 10.54 -9.64 -22.09
CA GLY A 30 10.29 -9.19 -20.72
C GLY A 30 11.46 -9.52 -19.80
N ASP A 31 11.84 -8.54 -18.99
CA ASP A 31 12.75 -8.70 -17.85
C ASP A 31 11.93 -8.57 -16.56
N PRO A 32 11.98 -9.54 -15.62
CA PRO A 32 11.29 -9.43 -14.34
C PRO A 32 11.65 -8.19 -13.51
N THR A 33 12.80 -7.59 -13.78
CA THR A 33 13.29 -6.37 -13.12
C THR A 33 12.94 -5.09 -13.88
N GLU A 34 12.27 -5.19 -15.03
CA GLU A 34 11.91 -4.03 -15.84
C GLU A 34 10.88 -3.15 -15.12
N ILE A 35 11.25 -1.89 -14.92
CA ILE A 35 10.34 -0.88 -14.35
C ILE A 35 9.85 0.03 -15.47
N LEU A 36 8.56 -0.10 -15.79
CA LEU A 36 7.87 0.73 -16.76
C LEU A 36 7.84 2.22 -16.31
N LYS A 37 8.07 3.13 -17.25
CA LYS A 37 8.33 4.56 -17.00
C LYS A 37 7.17 5.47 -17.37
N ALA A 38 6.34 5.12 -18.35
CA ALA A 38 5.30 6.01 -18.84
C ALA A 38 4.24 6.31 -17.76
N GLY A 39 3.81 7.57 -17.68
CA GLY A 39 2.79 7.98 -16.71
C GLY A 39 3.27 8.04 -15.25
N ARG A 40 4.58 8.14 -15.02
CA ARG A 40 5.18 8.36 -13.70
C ARG A 40 5.78 9.78 -13.57
N PRO A 41 5.86 10.32 -12.33
CA PRO A 41 5.24 9.82 -11.10
C PRO A 41 3.74 10.15 -11.03
N LEU A 42 2.97 9.41 -10.23
CA LEU A 42 1.53 9.67 -10.04
C LEU A 42 1.15 10.01 -8.59
N ARG A 43 1.70 9.30 -7.59
CA ARG A 43 1.54 9.58 -6.17
C ARG A 43 2.90 9.50 -5.49
N LEU A 44 3.22 10.50 -4.68
CA LEU A 44 4.48 10.61 -3.96
C LEU A 44 4.20 10.64 -2.46
N SER A 45 5.05 9.97 -1.67
CA SER A 45 5.06 10.13 -0.22
C SER A 45 5.64 11.50 0.17
N PRO A 46 5.35 12.01 1.38
CA PRO A 46 5.99 13.23 1.89
C PRO A 46 7.52 13.14 1.97
N THR A 47 8.07 11.92 2.02
CA THR A 47 9.51 11.65 2.09
C THR A 47 10.16 11.45 0.73
N HIS A 48 9.40 11.45 -0.37
CA HIS A 48 9.93 11.16 -1.71
C HIS A 48 11.16 11.98 -2.07
N SER A 49 11.15 13.30 -1.88
CA SER A 49 12.30 14.15 -2.23
C SER A 49 13.55 13.84 -1.40
N ARG A 50 13.39 13.40 -0.15
CA ARG A 50 14.51 12.95 0.70
C ARG A 50 15.04 11.60 0.24
N CYS A 51 14.16 10.68 -0.13
CA CYS A 51 14.55 9.38 -0.66
C CYS A 51 15.29 9.53 -1.99
N GLU A 52 14.78 10.38 -2.90
CA GLU A 52 15.44 10.70 -4.17
C GLU A 52 16.84 11.28 -3.95
N ALA A 53 16.97 12.26 -3.04
CA ALA A 53 18.27 12.83 -2.68
C ALA A 53 19.24 11.81 -2.05
N ALA A 54 18.72 10.74 -1.45
CA ALA A 54 19.51 9.64 -0.89
C ALA A 54 19.82 8.52 -1.91
N GLY A 55 19.46 8.70 -3.19
CA GLY A 55 19.74 7.73 -4.25
C GLY A 55 18.71 6.59 -4.34
N ALA A 56 17.47 6.82 -3.92
CA ALA A 56 16.41 5.82 -4.04
C ALA A 56 16.13 5.44 -5.51
N VAL A 57 16.02 4.14 -5.76
CA VAL A 57 15.41 3.59 -6.96
C VAL A 57 13.96 3.25 -6.64
N PHE A 58 13.03 3.83 -7.40
CA PHE A 58 11.60 3.73 -7.11
C PHE A 58 10.88 2.68 -7.96
N GLU A 59 10.06 1.86 -7.30
CA GLU A 59 9.11 0.94 -7.91
C GLU A 59 7.67 1.51 -7.84
N PRO A 60 6.91 1.52 -8.95
CA PRO A 60 5.55 2.03 -8.97
C PRO A 60 4.53 0.95 -8.53
N VAL A 61 3.79 1.21 -7.45
CA VAL A 61 2.70 0.32 -6.99
C VAL A 61 1.38 1.07 -6.87
N LEU A 62 0.39 0.70 -7.71
CA LEU A 62 -0.88 1.43 -7.85
C LEU A 62 -0.69 2.96 -7.87
N GLY A 63 0.29 3.44 -8.62
CA GLY A 63 0.59 4.87 -8.78
C GLY A 63 1.51 5.47 -7.73
N TRP A 64 1.76 4.81 -6.60
CA TRP A 64 2.76 5.26 -5.63
C TRP A 64 4.17 4.98 -6.11
N GLU A 65 5.06 5.95 -5.95
CA GLU A 65 6.51 5.75 -6.04
C GLU A 65 7.04 5.26 -4.69
N ILE A 66 7.48 4.00 -4.63
CA ILE A 66 7.98 3.36 -3.41
C ILE A 66 9.50 3.15 -3.54
N PRO A 67 10.33 3.64 -2.59
CA PRO A 67 11.75 3.32 -2.57
C PRO A 67 11.93 1.81 -2.45
N ALA A 68 12.49 1.17 -3.48
CA ALA A 68 12.72 -0.27 -3.49
C ALA A 68 14.12 -0.62 -2.95
N TRP A 69 15.11 0.22 -3.25
CA TRP A 69 16.47 0.20 -2.69
C TRP A 69 17.14 1.57 -2.90
N PHE A 70 18.30 1.79 -2.29
CA PHE A 70 19.08 3.02 -2.35
C PHE A 70 20.49 2.74 -2.90
N ALA A 71 20.84 3.36 -4.01
CA ALA A 71 22.13 3.19 -4.69
C ALA A 71 22.83 4.55 -4.92
N PRO A 72 23.22 5.28 -3.85
CA PRO A 72 23.81 6.62 -3.97
C PRO A 72 25.20 6.63 -4.62
N GLY A 73 25.92 5.50 -4.59
CA GLY A 73 27.24 5.32 -5.19
C GLY A 73 27.23 4.63 -6.56
N GLY A 74 26.05 4.35 -7.11
CA GLY A 74 25.90 3.58 -8.35
C GLY A 74 26.12 2.08 -8.18
N GLU A 75 25.89 1.57 -6.97
CA GLU A 75 25.93 0.15 -6.63
C GLU A 75 24.95 -0.66 -7.50
N THR A 76 25.27 -1.94 -7.72
CA THR A 76 24.27 -2.87 -8.25
C THR A 76 23.14 -3.08 -7.24
N GLN A 77 21.97 -3.54 -7.72
CA GLN A 77 20.81 -3.79 -6.85
C GLN A 77 21.15 -4.74 -5.69
N ASP A 78 21.88 -5.83 -5.95
CA ASP A 78 22.24 -6.80 -4.92
C ASP A 78 23.19 -6.21 -3.86
N GLU A 79 24.16 -5.39 -4.28
CA GLU A 79 25.08 -4.69 -3.39
C GLU A 79 24.35 -3.68 -2.50
N ALA A 80 23.47 -2.86 -3.10
CA ALA A 80 22.65 -1.89 -2.36
C ALA A 80 21.77 -2.58 -1.31
N ILE A 81 21.04 -3.63 -1.70
CA ILE A 81 20.18 -4.39 -0.79
C ILE A 81 20.99 -5.05 0.32
N ALA A 82 22.18 -5.59 0.02
CA ALA A 82 23.04 -6.18 1.03
C ALA A 82 23.52 -5.15 2.07
N GLN A 83 23.85 -3.94 1.63
CA GLN A 83 24.23 -2.83 2.51
C GLN A 83 23.06 -2.37 3.38
N GLU A 84 21.88 -2.16 2.78
CA GLU A 84 20.66 -1.78 3.51
C GLU A 84 20.29 -2.83 4.57
N ARG A 85 20.33 -4.11 4.20
CA ARG A 85 20.08 -5.22 5.13
C ARG A 85 21.08 -5.21 6.30
N ALA A 86 22.36 -5.01 6.00
CA ALA A 86 23.39 -4.95 7.03
C ALA A 86 23.15 -3.77 8.00
N ALA A 87 22.79 -2.60 7.47
CA ALA A 87 22.45 -1.43 8.28
C ALA A 87 21.19 -1.65 9.13
N ALA A 88 20.13 -2.22 8.56
CA ALA A 88 18.87 -2.49 9.25
C ALA A 88 19.03 -3.50 10.42
N ILE A 89 19.88 -4.52 10.25
CA ILE A 89 20.13 -5.52 11.29
C ILE A 89 21.15 -5.04 12.32
N GLY A 90 22.22 -4.38 11.85
CA GLY A 90 23.37 -4.02 12.68
C GLY A 90 23.24 -2.68 13.40
N ALA A 91 22.32 -1.83 12.98
CA ALA A 91 22.13 -0.49 13.54
C ALA A 91 20.64 -0.13 13.61
N ALA A 92 20.20 0.79 12.75
CA ALA A 92 18.82 1.23 12.65
C ALA A 92 18.51 1.57 11.19
N ALA A 93 17.30 1.26 10.77
CA ALA A 93 16.75 1.66 9.48
C ALA A 93 15.47 2.47 9.69
N ILE A 94 15.10 3.22 8.66
CA ILE A 94 13.80 3.86 8.57
C ILE A 94 13.22 3.52 7.20
N PHE A 95 12.02 2.96 7.20
CA PHE A 95 11.29 2.61 5.99
C PHE A 95 10.20 3.64 5.71
N ASP A 96 10.08 4.04 4.44
CA ASP A 96 8.94 4.83 3.97
C ASP A 96 7.70 3.92 3.84
N LEU A 97 6.74 4.11 4.74
CA LEU A 97 5.46 3.40 4.77
C LEU A 97 4.30 4.28 4.30
N GLY A 98 4.61 5.45 3.73
CA GLY A 98 3.62 6.43 3.26
C GLY A 98 2.65 5.84 2.23
N SER A 99 3.12 4.91 1.41
CA SER A 99 2.35 4.24 0.37
C SER A 99 1.33 3.21 0.87
N LEU A 100 1.46 2.72 2.12
CA LEU A 100 0.50 1.76 2.68
C LEU A 100 -0.92 2.29 2.55
N ALA A 101 -1.83 1.43 2.12
CA ALA A 101 -3.24 1.75 2.07
C ALA A 101 -3.76 1.92 3.50
N LYS A 102 -4.43 3.05 3.76
CA LYS A 102 -4.95 3.44 5.07
C LYS A 102 -6.45 3.66 4.93
N PHE A 103 -7.23 2.94 5.74
CA PHE A 103 -8.69 3.09 5.83
C PHE A 103 -9.05 3.47 7.25
N HIS A 104 -9.76 4.57 7.42
CA HIS A 104 -10.27 4.98 8.72
C HIS A 104 -11.74 4.56 8.83
N LEU A 105 -12.04 3.70 9.79
CA LEU A 105 -13.38 3.21 10.06
C LEU A 105 -13.87 3.79 11.39
N MET A 106 -15.07 4.36 11.36
CA MET A 106 -15.71 4.95 12.52
C MET A 106 -17.14 4.41 12.70
N GLY A 107 -17.61 4.31 13.93
CA GLY A 107 -18.99 3.91 14.27
C GLY A 107 -19.07 2.68 15.19
N SER A 108 -20.23 2.49 15.82
CA SER A 108 -20.40 1.42 16.82
C SER A 108 -20.33 0.01 16.23
N GLY A 109 -20.65 -0.14 14.95
CA GLY A 109 -20.55 -1.39 14.19
C GLY A 109 -19.20 -1.65 13.53
N ALA A 110 -18.22 -0.74 13.67
CA ALA A 110 -16.95 -0.83 12.95
C ALA A 110 -16.12 -2.05 13.40
N ARG A 111 -15.97 -2.25 14.71
CA ARG A 111 -15.22 -3.41 15.25
C ARG A 111 -15.85 -4.72 14.79
N GLU A 112 -17.16 -4.87 14.94
CA GLU A 112 -17.88 -6.07 14.56
C GLU A 112 -17.71 -6.39 13.07
N ALA A 113 -17.75 -5.37 12.20
CA ALA A 113 -17.52 -5.54 10.77
C ALA A 113 -16.10 -6.03 10.46
N LEU A 114 -15.09 -5.45 11.12
CA LEU A 114 -13.69 -5.83 10.93
C LEU A 114 -13.42 -7.24 11.47
N GLU A 115 -13.94 -7.58 12.66
CA GLU A 115 -13.80 -8.90 13.27
C GLU A 115 -14.50 -9.99 12.47
N ALA A 116 -15.62 -9.69 11.79
CA ALA A 116 -16.29 -10.64 10.91
C ALA A 116 -15.44 -11.10 9.71
N MET A 117 -14.46 -10.28 9.28
CA MET A 117 -13.51 -10.64 8.22
C MET A 117 -12.18 -11.21 8.77
N ALA A 118 -11.84 -10.88 10.02
CA ALA A 118 -10.52 -11.08 10.59
C ALA A 118 -10.28 -12.55 11.02
N THR A 119 -9.04 -13.01 10.88
CA THR A 119 -8.60 -14.32 11.40
C THR A 119 -8.07 -14.27 12.84
N ALA A 120 -8.01 -13.09 13.44
CA ALA A 120 -7.51 -12.85 14.79
C ALA A 120 -8.30 -11.71 15.44
N ALA A 121 -8.43 -11.74 16.77
CA ALA A 121 -9.10 -10.70 17.53
C ALA A 121 -8.37 -9.36 17.39
N ILE A 122 -9.12 -8.28 17.15
CA ILE A 122 -8.55 -6.94 16.93
C ILE A 122 -8.12 -6.31 18.26
N GLY A 123 -8.80 -6.67 19.35
CA GLY A 123 -8.55 -6.12 20.68
C GLY A 123 -9.13 -4.72 20.88
N GLY A 124 -9.05 -4.26 22.13
CA GLY A 124 -9.61 -2.97 22.55
C GLY A 124 -8.77 -1.74 22.14
N PRO A 125 -9.14 -0.54 22.60
CA PRO A 125 -8.44 0.71 22.31
C PRO A 125 -6.94 0.66 22.64
N GLY A 126 -6.12 1.32 21.83
CA GLY A 126 -4.66 1.36 21.96
C GLY A 126 -3.93 0.08 21.52
N ARG A 127 -4.65 -0.91 20.95
CA ARG A 127 -4.05 -2.14 20.43
C ARG A 127 -3.91 -2.09 18.92
N ALA A 128 -2.89 -2.79 18.44
CA ALA A 128 -2.73 -3.12 17.03
C ALA A 128 -2.73 -4.64 16.88
N ALA A 129 -3.52 -5.15 15.94
CA ALA A 129 -3.62 -6.57 15.63
C ALA A 129 -3.25 -6.80 14.17
N ARG A 130 -2.26 -7.66 13.94
CA ARG A 130 -1.98 -8.19 12.61
C ARG A 130 -2.90 -9.38 12.35
N THR A 131 -3.65 -9.33 11.26
CA THR A 131 -4.68 -10.32 10.94
C THR A 131 -4.86 -10.43 9.43
N LEU A 132 -5.46 -11.51 8.96
CA LEU A 132 -5.91 -11.62 7.57
C LEU A 132 -7.37 -11.23 7.50
N PHE A 133 -7.74 -10.47 6.45
CA PHE A 133 -9.14 -10.33 6.07
C PHE A 133 -9.48 -11.39 5.02
N LEU A 134 -10.56 -12.13 5.27
CA LEU A 134 -11.04 -13.19 4.39
C LEU A 134 -12.34 -12.81 3.70
N GLY A 135 -12.52 -13.29 2.48
CA GLY A 135 -13.81 -13.24 1.81
C GLY A 135 -14.74 -14.36 2.27
N LYS A 136 -16.01 -14.31 1.88
CA LYS A 136 -17.06 -15.28 2.28
C LYS A 136 -16.75 -16.76 1.98
N ARG A 137 -15.80 -17.05 1.09
CA ARG A 137 -15.35 -18.40 0.72
C ARG A 137 -14.00 -18.77 1.34
N GLY A 138 -13.51 -18.02 2.33
CA GLY A 138 -12.22 -18.23 2.99
C GLY A 138 -10.99 -17.75 2.22
N GLY A 139 -11.17 -17.15 1.03
CA GLY A 139 -10.06 -16.62 0.24
C GLY A 139 -9.46 -15.35 0.88
N VAL A 140 -8.14 -15.32 1.07
CA VAL A 140 -7.41 -14.18 1.65
C VAL A 140 -7.56 -12.93 0.78
N GLN A 141 -8.08 -11.87 1.37
CA GLN A 141 -8.27 -10.57 0.71
C GLN A 141 -7.10 -9.64 0.97
N ALA A 142 -6.52 -9.65 2.17
CA ALA A 142 -5.31 -8.92 2.51
C ALA A 142 -4.74 -9.41 3.85
N ASP A 143 -3.41 -9.35 4.00
CA ASP A 143 -2.75 -9.26 5.30
C ASP A 143 -2.79 -7.78 5.73
N VAL A 144 -3.33 -7.53 6.92
CA VAL A 144 -3.61 -6.18 7.40
C VAL A 144 -3.15 -6.03 8.83
N THR A 145 -2.87 -4.78 9.21
CA THR A 145 -2.77 -4.39 10.61
C THR A 145 -3.95 -3.49 10.94
N VAL A 146 -4.76 -3.88 11.92
CA VAL A 146 -5.84 -3.05 12.45
C VAL A 146 -5.36 -2.38 13.72
N VAL A 147 -5.39 -1.05 13.75
CA VAL A 147 -5.07 -0.23 14.91
C VAL A 147 -6.37 0.30 15.50
N SER A 148 -6.67 -0.07 16.74
CA SER A 148 -7.82 0.46 17.49
C SER A 148 -7.45 1.76 18.17
N LEU A 149 -7.96 2.88 17.67
CA LEU A 149 -7.75 4.21 18.27
C LEU A 149 -8.76 4.48 19.40
N GLY A 150 -9.93 3.85 19.33
CA GLY A 150 -11.00 3.97 20.32
C GLY A 150 -11.95 2.77 20.27
N GLU A 151 -13.08 2.88 20.97
CA GLU A 151 -14.12 1.84 20.93
C GLU A 151 -14.84 1.77 19.58
N THR A 152 -14.91 2.90 18.89
CA THR A 152 -15.63 3.08 17.63
C THR A 152 -14.74 3.68 16.55
N ASP A 153 -13.41 3.64 16.71
CA ASP A 153 -12.44 4.27 15.83
C ASP A 153 -11.26 3.33 15.55
N HIS A 154 -11.07 2.98 14.28
CA HIS A 154 -10.05 2.04 13.83
C HIS A 154 -9.36 2.50 12.54
N ILE A 155 -8.04 2.31 12.47
CA ILE A 155 -7.27 2.44 11.22
C ILE A 155 -6.87 1.06 10.74
N VAL A 156 -7.20 0.74 9.49
CA VAL A 156 -6.73 -0.48 8.82
C VAL A 156 -5.59 -0.10 7.89
N LEU A 157 -4.43 -0.71 8.11
CA LEU A 157 -3.23 -0.61 7.27
C LEU A 157 -3.13 -1.86 6.40
N ALA A 158 -2.90 -1.67 5.10
CA ALA A 158 -2.75 -2.75 4.14
C ALA A 158 -1.71 -2.42 3.07
N PRO A 159 -1.20 -3.42 2.32
CA PRO A 159 -0.33 -3.18 1.17
C PRO A 159 -0.97 -2.23 0.15
N ALA A 160 -0.19 -1.31 -0.40
CA ALA A 160 -0.65 -0.33 -1.39
C ALA A 160 -1.44 -1.00 -2.53
N ALA A 161 -0.93 -2.12 -3.05
CA ALA A 161 -1.53 -2.93 -4.12
C ALA A 161 -2.96 -3.46 -3.82
N ARG A 162 -3.39 -3.44 -2.56
CA ARG A 162 -4.72 -3.89 -2.14
C ARG A 162 -5.71 -2.75 -1.94
N ALA A 163 -5.29 -1.49 -2.04
CA ALA A 163 -6.13 -0.33 -1.73
C ALA A 163 -7.54 -0.39 -2.35
N THR A 164 -7.62 -0.54 -3.68
CA THR A 164 -8.91 -0.51 -4.38
C THR A 164 -9.82 -1.69 -4.00
N LEU A 165 -9.28 -2.91 -4.01
CA LEU A 165 -10.06 -4.13 -3.80
C LEU A 165 -10.45 -4.31 -2.34
N LEU A 166 -9.54 -3.99 -1.42
CA LEU A 166 -9.80 -4.06 0.01
C LEU A 166 -10.79 -2.99 0.45
N GLY A 167 -10.67 -1.76 -0.04
CA GLY A 167 -11.66 -0.71 0.23
C GLY A 167 -13.07 -1.12 -0.21
N ALA A 168 -13.20 -1.72 -1.40
CA ALA A 168 -14.47 -2.26 -1.88
C ALA A 168 -14.97 -3.44 -1.03
N HIS A 169 -14.07 -4.28 -0.52
CA HIS A 169 -14.44 -5.38 0.37
C HIS A 169 -14.96 -4.89 1.71
N ILE A 170 -14.22 -3.99 2.38
CA ILE A 170 -14.64 -3.40 3.65
C ILE A 170 -15.98 -2.68 3.48
N SER A 171 -16.14 -1.90 2.40
CA SER A 171 -17.39 -1.19 2.11
C SER A 171 -18.60 -2.13 2.01
N ARG A 172 -18.42 -3.35 1.50
CA ARG A 172 -19.49 -4.36 1.45
C ARG A 172 -19.80 -4.97 2.81
N GLU A 173 -18.79 -5.17 3.66
CA GLU A 173 -18.98 -5.79 4.98
C GLU A 173 -19.58 -4.83 6.01
N ILE A 174 -19.33 -3.52 5.86
CA ILE A 174 -19.97 -2.49 6.70
C ILE A 174 -21.39 -2.13 6.24
N ALA A 175 -21.81 -2.54 5.04
CA ALA A 175 -23.11 -2.19 4.50
C ALA A 175 -24.24 -2.70 5.43
N GLY A 176 -25.07 -1.78 5.92
CA GLY A 176 -26.16 -2.10 6.86
C GLY A 176 -25.74 -2.14 8.34
N ARG A 177 -24.49 -1.80 8.66
CA ARG A 177 -24.01 -1.61 10.04
C ARG A 177 -23.89 -0.12 10.35
N ASP A 178 -23.87 0.23 11.63
CA ASP A 178 -23.52 1.59 12.09
C ASP A 178 -22.01 1.81 11.99
N ALA A 179 -21.51 1.92 10.76
CA ALA A 179 -20.10 2.12 10.46
C ALA A 179 -19.93 2.92 9.17
N VAL A 180 -18.97 3.84 9.18
CA VAL A 180 -18.56 4.65 8.04
C VAL A 180 -17.09 4.39 7.76
N ILE A 181 -16.73 4.31 6.49
CA ILE A 181 -15.35 4.21 6.02
C ILE A 181 -14.95 5.50 5.30
N SER A 182 -13.84 6.10 5.73
CA SER A 182 -13.11 7.05 4.90
C SER A 182 -12.17 6.24 3.99
N LEU A 183 -12.54 6.12 2.72
CA LEU A 183 -11.81 5.34 1.72
C LEU A 183 -10.51 6.03 1.30
N ASP A 184 -9.39 5.29 1.42
CA ASP A 184 -8.03 5.69 1.04
C ASP A 184 -7.62 7.08 1.56
N VAL A 185 -7.46 7.19 2.89
CA VAL A 185 -6.84 8.38 3.51
C VAL A 185 -5.32 8.42 3.30
N SER A 186 -4.75 7.52 2.51
CA SER A 186 -3.30 7.29 2.46
C SER A 186 -2.51 8.50 1.93
N ALA A 187 -3.14 9.35 1.12
CA ALA A 187 -2.52 10.61 0.68
C ALA A 187 -2.49 11.70 1.78
N GLY A 188 -3.33 11.58 2.81
CA GLY A 188 -3.40 12.51 3.94
C GLY A 188 -2.44 12.19 5.08
N TYR A 189 -1.79 11.02 5.07
CA TYR A 189 -0.89 10.57 6.14
C TYR A 189 0.47 10.16 5.59
N GLY A 190 1.53 10.80 6.07
CA GLY A 190 2.88 10.22 6.02
C GLY A 190 2.98 9.06 7.02
N ALA A 191 3.80 8.06 6.73
CA ALA A 191 4.11 7.00 7.69
C ALA A 191 5.55 6.56 7.52
N LEU A 192 6.25 6.40 8.65
CA LEU A 192 7.60 5.88 8.72
C LEU A 192 7.59 4.68 9.67
N GLY A 193 8.33 3.64 9.32
CA GLY A 193 8.55 2.47 10.16
C GLY A 193 10.03 2.30 10.49
N PRO A 194 10.35 1.65 11.62
CA PRO A 194 11.71 1.18 11.90
C PRO A 194 12.07 -0.06 11.08
#